data_AF-A0A061RV22-F1
#
_entry.id   AF-A0A061RV22-F1
#
_cell.length_a   1.000
_cell.length_b   1.000
_cell.length_c   1.000
_cell.angle_alpha   90.00
_cell.angle_beta   90.00
_cell.angle_gamma   90.00
#
_symmetry.space_group_name_H-M   'P 1'
#
loop_
_entity.id
_entity.type
_entity.pdbx_description
1 polymer ?
#
loop_
_entity_poly.entity_id
_entity_poly.type
_entity_poly.pdbx_seq_one_letter_code
_entity_poly.pdbx_strand_id
1 'polypeptide(L)' 'QIFNIMPPTFNLPKEYSAWVEAFGKGAADASEEGSNLWIVKPVGLSRGRGISIVGRVDEIVHGEPVVVQKYLSRPLLV' A
#
# COMPACT_ATOMS: atom_id res chain seq x y z
N GLN A 1 -3.04 -7.53 15.83
CA GLN A 1 -2.00 -6.49 15.97
C GLN A 1 -2.30 -5.74 17.27
N ILE A 2 -1.34 -5.62 18.20
CA ILE A 2 -1.58 -5.02 19.54
C ILE A 2 -1.63 -3.48 19.48
N PHE A 3 -1.08 -2.86 18.44
CA PHE A 3 -1.08 -1.40 18.24
C PHE A 3 -1.65 -1.03 16.86
N ASN A 4 -2.64 -0.12 16.84
CA ASN A 4 -3.25 0.44 15.62
C ASN A 4 -2.56 1.73 15.15
N ILE A 5 -1.24 1.84 15.32
CA ILE A 5 -0.46 3.02 14.95
C ILE A 5 0.15 2.92 13.55
N MET A 6 0.31 1.70 13.05
CA MET A 6 0.97 1.42 11.78
C MET A 6 -0.08 0.91 10.78
N PRO A 7 -0.24 1.56 9.62
CA PRO A 7 -1.09 1.04 8.57
C PRO A 7 -0.60 -0.35 8.11
N PRO A 8 -1.48 -1.23 7.63
CA PRO A 8 -1.10 -2.51 7.06
C PRO A 8 0.05 -2.37 6.05
N THR A 9 1.09 -3.16 6.22
CA THR A 9 2.35 -3.04 5.47
C THR A 9 2.88 -4.44 5.12
N PHE A 10 3.38 -4.60 3.89
CA PHE A 10 3.82 -5.87 3.31
C PHE A 10 5.10 -5.66 2.50
N ASN A 11 5.99 -6.66 2.52
CA ASN A 11 7.22 -6.69 1.75
C ASN A 11 7.06 -7.60 0.53
N LEU A 12 7.07 -7.02 -0.66
CA LEU A 12 6.99 -7.76 -1.91
C LEU A 12 8.39 -8.15 -2.42
N PRO A 13 8.53 -9.31 -3.08
CA PRO A 13 7.47 -10.25 -3.46
C PRO A 13 7.06 -11.24 -2.34
N LYS A 14 7.78 -11.28 -1.22
CA LYS A 14 7.62 -12.29 -0.15
C LYS A 14 6.20 -12.39 0.41
N GLU A 15 5.52 -11.25 0.55
CA GLU A 15 4.20 -11.15 1.19
C GLU A 15 3.08 -10.82 0.17
N TYR A 16 3.29 -11.15 -1.11
CA TYR A 16 2.34 -10.83 -2.19
C TYR A 16 0.94 -11.36 -1.94
N SER A 17 0.79 -12.65 -1.63
CA SER A 17 -0.53 -13.26 -1.41
C SER A 17 -1.27 -12.60 -0.24
N ALA A 18 -0.56 -12.27 0.84
CA ALA A 18 -1.14 -11.59 2.00
C ALA A 18 -1.56 -10.16 1.67
N TRP A 19 -0.77 -9.45 0.85
CA TRP A 19 -1.15 -8.13 0.36
C TRP A 19 -2.38 -8.18 -0.54
N VAL A 20 -2.46 -9.12 -1.49
CA VAL A 20 -3.62 -9.28 -2.39
C VAL A 20 -4.90 -9.57 -1.59
N GLU A 21 -4.83 -10.39 -0.55
CA GLU A 21 -5.95 -10.64 0.36
C GLU A 21 -6.39 -9.35 1.07
N ALA A 22 -5.44 -8.58 1.63
CA ALA A 22 -5.74 -7.32 2.30
C ALA A 22 -6.28 -6.26 1.33
N PHE A 23 -5.77 -6.23 0.10
CA PHE A 23 -6.24 -5.36 -0.98
C PHE A 23 -7.69 -5.69 -1.35
N GLY A 24 -8.04 -6.98 -1.48
CA GLY A 24 -9.40 -7.42 -1.79
C GLY A 24 -10.41 -7.06 -0.70
N LYS A 25 -10.04 -7.22 0.58
CA LYS A 25 -10.87 -6.78 1.72
C LYS A 25 -11.15 -5.28 1.67
N GLY A 26 -10.10 -4.48 1.46
CA GLY A 26 -10.22 -3.03 1.34
C GLY A 26 -11.04 -2.55 0.14
N ALA A 27 -11.17 -3.36 -0.92
CA ALA A 27 -12.02 -3.05 -2.07
C ALA A 27 -13.51 -3.31 -1.79
N ALA A 28 -13.84 -4.32 -0.98
CA ALA A 28 -15.22 -4.62 -0.59
C ALA A 28 -15.80 -3.55 0.35
N ASP A 29 -14.95 -2.99 1.22
CA ASP A 29 -15.31 -1.94 2.18
C ASP A 29 -15.25 -0.52 1.59
N ALA A 30 -14.90 -0.39 0.30
CA ALA A 30 -14.69 0.89 -0.38
C ALA A 30 -16.01 1.60 -0.72
N SER A 31 -16.70 2.11 0.29
CA SER A 31 -17.85 2.99 0.10
C SER A 31 -17.46 4.40 -0.38
N GLU A 32 -16.18 4.77 -0.24
CA GLU A 32 -15.65 6.09 -0.59
C GLU A 32 -14.52 6.00 -1.62
N GLU A 33 -14.48 6.97 -2.52
CA GLU A 33 -13.43 7.11 -3.52
C GLU A 33 -12.06 7.32 -2.86
N GLY A 34 -11.04 6.59 -3.31
CA GLY A 34 -9.70 6.64 -2.72
C GLY A 34 -9.54 5.89 -1.38
N SER A 35 -10.56 5.16 -0.92
CA SER A 35 -10.47 4.33 0.29
C SER A 35 -9.56 3.11 0.12
N ASN A 36 -9.39 2.57 -1.10
CA ASN A 36 -8.51 1.44 -1.38
C ASN A 36 -7.13 1.79 -1.99
N LEU A 37 -6.53 2.91 -1.59
CA LEU A 37 -5.20 3.30 -2.08
C LEU A 37 -4.07 2.67 -1.26
N TRP A 38 -2.96 2.39 -1.93
CA TRP A 38 -1.73 1.84 -1.36
C TRP A 38 -0.51 2.62 -1.86
N ILE A 39 0.48 2.81 -1.01
CA ILE A 39 1.75 3.48 -1.34
C ILE A 39 2.85 2.43 -1.50
N VAL A 40 3.53 2.44 -2.64
CA VAL A 40 4.63 1.54 -2.98
C VAL A 40 5.94 2.31 -2.80
N LYS A 41 6.90 1.70 -2.09
CA LYS A 41 8.19 2.31 -1.77
C LYS A 41 9.31 1.35 -2.20
N PRO A 42 10.15 1.73 -3.18
CA PRO A 42 11.31 0.93 -3.56
C PRO A 42 12.37 0.93 -2.45
N VAL A 43 13.01 -0.22 -2.26
CA VAL A 43 14.06 -0.38 -1.24
C VAL A 43 15.34 0.34 -1.70
N GLY A 44 16.06 0.96 -0.76
CA GLY A 44 17.36 1.59 -1.05
C GLY A 44 17.28 2.97 -1.71
N LEU A 45 16.08 3.51 -1.96
CA LEU A 45 15.89 4.88 -2.44
C LEU A 45 15.53 5.85 -1.32
N SER A 46 15.79 7.14 -1.55
CA SER A 46 15.55 8.23 -0.61
C SER A 46 14.98 9.46 -1.32
N ARG A 47 14.58 10.49 -0.56
CA ARG A 47 14.03 11.75 -1.09
C ARG A 47 12.76 11.57 -1.94
N GLY A 48 11.92 10.60 -1.59
CA GLY A 48 10.68 10.32 -2.30
C GLY A 48 10.83 9.70 -3.70
N ARG A 49 12.05 9.35 -4.12
CA ARG A 49 12.28 8.78 -5.46
C ARG A 49 11.60 7.42 -5.61
N GLY A 50 10.87 7.26 -6.72
CA GLY A 50 10.23 6.00 -7.08
C GLY A 50 9.03 5.60 -6.21
N ILE A 51 8.57 6.49 -5.32
CA ILE A 51 7.33 6.27 -4.57
C ILE A 51 6.15 6.46 -5.53
N SER A 52 5.22 5.52 -5.52
CA SER A 52 3.97 5.61 -6.27
C SER A 52 2.77 5.27 -5.40
N ILE A 53 1.60 5.78 -5.78
CA ILE A 53 0.32 5.37 -5.21
C ILE A 53 -0.33 4.45 -6.23
N VAL A 54 -0.82 3.31 -5.77
CA VAL A 54 -1.50 2.31 -6.58
C VAL A 54 -2.92 2.08 -6.08
N GLY A 55 -3.86 2.02 -7.03
CA GLY A 55 -5.27 1.75 -6.78
C GLY A 55 -5.73 0.42 -7.34
N ARG A 56 -4.86 -0.29 -8.07
CA ARG A 56 -5.15 -1.59 -8.70
C ARG A 56 -3.96 -2.52 -8.55
N VAL A 57 -4.23 -3.83 -8.50
CA VAL A 57 -3.20 -4.84 -8.23
C VAL A 57 -2.15 -4.91 -9.34
N ASP A 58 -2.56 -4.69 -10.59
CA ASP A 58 -1.73 -4.77 -11.79
C ASP A 58 -0.81 -3.55 -12.00
N GLU A 59 -0.95 -2.50 -11.19
CA GLU A 59 -0.06 -1.34 -11.21
C GLU A 59 1.28 -1.60 -10.52
N ILE A 60 1.41 -2.74 -9.80
CA ILE A 60 2.66 -3.12 -9.16
C ILE A 60 3.61 -3.76 -10.19
N VAL A 61 4.75 -3.10 -10.41
CA VAL A 61 5.82 -3.64 -11.24
C VAL A 61 6.52 -4.78 -10.50
N HIS A 62 6.48 -5.97 -11.07
CA HIS A 62 7.20 -7.14 -10.58
C HIS A 62 8.65 -7.07 -11.09
N GLY A 63 9.62 -6.92 -10.19
CA GLY A 63 11.03 -6.94 -10.59
C GLY A 63 12.01 -6.61 -9.46
N GLU A 64 11.63 -5.72 -8.55
CA GLU A 64 12.47 -5.33 -7.41
C GLU A 64 11.73 -5.46 -6.08
N PRO A 65 12.45 -5.68 -4.96
CA PRO A 65 11.85 -5.66 -3.64
C PRO A 65 11.26 -4.29 -3.32
N VAL A 66 9.99 -4.28 -2.92
CA VAL A 66 9.27 -3.06 -2.54
C VAL A 66 8.50 -3.26 -1.25
N VAL A 67 8.31 -2.17 -0.51
CA VAL A 67 7.39 -2.13 0.62
C VAL A 67 6.08 -1.52 0.15
N VAL A 68 4.98 -2.25 0.35
CA VAL A 68 3.64 -1.79 0.05
C VAL A 68 2.91 -1.54 1.36
N GLN A 69 2.36 -0.34 1.51
CA GLN A 69 1.68 0.08 2.74
C GLN A 69 0.34 0.73 2.41
N LYS A 70 -0.65 0.56 3.28
CA LYS A 70 -1.94 1.21 3.12
C LYS A 70 -1.78 2.73 3.12
N TYR A 71 -2.28 3.41 2.09
CA TYR A 71 -2.19 4.87 2.00
C TYR A 71 -3.27 5.51 2.88
N LEU A 72 -2.88 6.53 3.65
CA LEU A 72 -3.80 7.32 4.46
C LEU A 72 -4.40 8.43 3.61
N SER A 73 -5.56 8.17 3.00
CA SER A 73 -6.23 9.10 2.08
C SER A 73 -6.89 10.29 2.74
N ARG A 74 -7.09 10.27 4.08
CA ARG A 74 -7.70 11.37 4.84
C ARG A 74 -6.73 11.96 5.87
N PRO A 75 -5.69 12.70 5.43
CA PRO A 75 -4.83 13.43 6.35
C PRO A 75 -5.59 14.58 7.02
N LEU A 76 -5.20 14.97 8.23
CA LEU A 76 -5.63 16.22 8.82
C LEU A 76 -4.98 17.39 8.04
N LEU A 77 -5.80 18.31 7.54
CA LEU A 77 -5.33 19.50 6.81
C LEU A 77 -5.18 20.68 7.78
N VAL A 78 -4.15 21.50 7.60
CA VAL A 78 -3.82 22.68 8.41
C VAL A 78 -3.81 23.95 7.59
#